data_AF-A0A958PQG4-F1
#
_entry.id   AF-A0A958PQG4-F1
#
_cell.length_a   1.000
_cell.length_b   1.000
_cell.length_c   1.000
_cell.angle_alpha   90.00
_cell.angle_beta   90.00
_cell.angle_gamma   90.00
#
_symmetry.space_group_name_H-M   'P 1'
#
loop_
_entity.id
_entity.type
_entity.pdbx_description
1 polymer ?
#
loop_
_entity_poly.entity_id
_entity_poly.type
_entity_poly.pdbx_seq_one_letter_code
_entity_poly.pdbx_strand_id
1 'polypeptide(L)'
;MRFSLLKRLVTSAFVLFLVTSPSRGSVHDEFFTSTSDTKYIWPTIPFILGADLQAFKEAYGRSRGVLRWEAIEQALSLMNAGAYGAESLEIVLAFDHQITKNRWRSQQRVPVALEGFFNARLDALYNYYRPQNRFLTFRHTTSPIEIIGDASSNMRPGRIDSSALKKLDYIVYGSFSTSERAKAQWNIFLYVVNVKNGVTRILKGEGDTQSAADSVADQLFKLFQGTTFPSKIKYGRGKTLTVLTSDVIDSYAAVRLDHSYKLATWACDDLNGRLPTERELAIIDRAGDYGGGVTLNAKFQDHYYWALSNDQIYALTMRKSFSPNQLNPSRWLRYLCVD
;
A
#
# COMPACT_ATOMS: atom_id res chain seq x y z
N MET A 1 61.84 -26.54 -55.36
CA MET A 1 62.18 -25.12 -55.65
C MET A 1 60.96 -24.26 -55.33
N ARG A 2 61.13 -23.23 -54.48
CA ARG A 2 60.22 -22.08 -54.16
C ARG A 2 58.90 -22.42 -53.43
N PHE A 3 58.82 -22.32 -52.09
CA PHE A 3 58.61 -21.13 -51.21
C PHE A 3 57.38 -20.26 -51.52
N SER A 4 56.35 -20.33 -50.66
CA SER A 4 55.88 -19.22 -49.79
C SER A 4 54.52 -19.61 -49.16
N LEU A 5 54.46 -19.99 -47.89
CA LEU A 5 54.13 -19.09 -46.77
C LEU A 5 52.84 -18.29 -47.00
N LEU A 6 51.72 -18.75 -46.44
CA LEU A 6 50.79 -17.85 -45.75
C LEU A 6 50.11 -18.59 -44.60
N LYS A 7 50.62 -18.33 -43.39
CA LYS A 7 49.99 -18.62 -42.11
C LYS A 7 48.64 -17.92 -42.05
N ARG A 8 47.57 -18.64 -41.69
CA ARG A 8 46.42 -18.04 -41.00
C ARG A 8 46.22 -18.77 -39.68
N LEU A 9 46.60 -18.07 -38.62
CA LEU A 9 46.30 -18.38 -37.24
C LEU A 9 44.79 -18.53 -37.09
N VAL A 10 44.37 -19.71 -36.62
CA VAL A 10 43.06 -19.90 -36.00
C VAL A 10 43.25 -19.56 -34.52
N THR A 11 43.14 -18.27 -34.19
CA THR A 11 43.01 -17.83 -32.80
C THR A 11 41.55 -17.93 -32.42
N SER A 12 41.22 -18.96 -31.62
CA SER A 12 39.99 -19.06 -30.85
C SER A 12 39.84 -17.81 -29.97
N ALA A 13 38.95 -16.90 -30.36
CA ALA A 13 38.44 -15.88 -29.48
C ALA A 13 37.43 -16.54 -28.53
N PHE A 14 37.94 -17.03 -27.40
CA PHE A 14 37.12 -17.38 -26.25
C PHE A 14 36.54 -16.06 -25.73
N VAL A 15 35.30 -15.74 -26.12
CA VAL A 15 34.57 -14.60 -25.57
C VAL A 15 34.27 -14.94 -24.11
N LEU A 16 35.15 -14.48 -23.22
CA LEU A 16 34.92 -14.41 -21.80
C LEU A 16 33.73 -13.44 -21.61
N PHE A 17 32.52 -13.97 -21.51
CA PHE A 17 31.40 -13.21 -20.95
C PHE A 17 31.74 -12.98 -19.48
N LEU A 18 32.44 -11.89 -19.20
CA LEU A 18 32.43 -11.23 -17.91
C LEU A 18 30.97 -10.83 -17.65
N VAL A 19 30.23 -11.71 -16.97
CA VAL A 19 29.01 -11.33 -16.28
C VAL A 19 29.45 -10.37 -15.19
N THR A 20 29.50 -9.08 -15.53
CA THR A 20 29.54 -8.02 -14.54
C THR A 20 28.22 -8.10 -13.79
N SER A 21 28.23 -8.76 -12.63
CA SER A 21 27.15 -8.65 -11.66
C SER A 21 26.85 -7.16 -11.47
N PRO A 22 25.64 -6.68 -11.73
CA PRO A 22 25.30 -5.33 -11.35
C PRO A 22 25.39 -5.29 -9.83
N SER A 23 26.36 -4.53 -9.32
CA SER A 23 26.37 -4.10 -7.93
C SER A 23 25.02 -3.44 -7.67
N ARG A 24 24.13 -4.13 -6.96
CA ARG A 24 22.85 -3.57 -6.49
C ARG A 24 23.18 -2.51 -5.43
N GLY A 25 23.53 -1.33 -5.91
CA GLY A 25 23.27 -0.10 -5.15
C GLY A 25 21.77 -0.03 -4.89
N SER A 26 21.39 0.49 -3.73
CA SER A 26 20.01 0.73 -3.32
C SER A 26 19.14 1.12 -4.52
N VAL A 27 18.09 0.34 -4.79
CA VAL A 27 17.10 0.70 -5.81
C VAL A 27 16.57 2.07 -5.45
N HIS A 28 17.02 3.11 -6.17
CA HIS A 28 16.48 4.44 -6.02
C HIS A 28 15.05 4.39 -6.53
N ASP A 29 14.08 4.32 -5.61
CA ASP A 29 12.68 4.49 -5.96
C ASP A 29 12.47 5.95 -6.38
N GLU A 30 12.25 6.19 -7.67
CA GLU A 30 11.98 7.52 -8.23
C GLU A 30 10.80 8.22 -7.52
N PHE A 31 9.90 7.47 -6.89
CA PHE A 31 8.85 8.04 -6.07
C PHE A 31 9.39 8.80 -4.84
N PHE A 32 10.46 8.30 -4.20
CA PHE A 32 11.07 8.92 -3.03
C PHE A 32 12.33 9.71 -3.40
N THR A 33 12.21 11.03 -3.53
CA THR A 33 13.37 11.90 -3.84
C THR A 33 14.39 12.01 -2.69
N SER A 34 13.97 11.74 -1.44
CA SER A 34 14.85 11.55 -0.28
C SER A 34 14.13 10.73 0.80
N THR A 35 14.84 9.81 1.45
CA THR A 35 14.29 8.83 2.40
C THR A 35 14.27 9.28 3.87
N SER A 36 14.91 10.41 4.22
CA SER A 36 15.12 10.80 5.63
C SER A 36 14.35 12.03 6.12
N ASP A 37 13.60 12.71 5.26
CA ASP A 37 12.98 13.99 5.63
C ASP A 37 11.47 13.87 5.79
N THR A 38 10.90 14.57 6.76
CA THR A 38 9.46 14.71 6.89
C THR A 38 8.87 15.31 5.61
N LYS A 39 7.89 14.60 5.05
CA LYS A 39 7.16 14.96 3.84
C LYS A 39 5.83 15.60 4.20
N TYR A 40 5.43 16.55 3.38
CA TYR A 40 4.21 17.30 3.59
C TYR A 40 3.16 16.98 2.53
N ILE A 41 1.98 16.60 3.00
CA ILE A 41 0.78 16.44 2.18
C ILE A 41 -0.26 17.48 2.54
N TRP A 42 -1.10 17.81 1.57
CA TRP A 42 -2.23 18.69 1.80
C TRP A 42 -3.31 17.95 2.60
N PRO A 43 -3.88 18.56 3.66
CA PRO A 43 -4.94 17.93 4.46
C PRO A 43 -6.26 17.74 3.72
N THR A 44 -6.52 18.55 2.69
CA THR A 44 -7.74 18.45 1.89
C THR A 44 -7.52 17.46 0.75
N ILE A 45 -8.12 16.28 0.85
CA ILE A 45 -7.91 15.19 -0.10
C ILE A 45 -9.18 15.03 -0.94
N PRO A 46 -9.22 15.55 -2.17
CA PRO A 46 -10.43 15.49 -2.98
C PRO A 46 -10.68 14.06 -3.46
N PHE A 47 -11.86 13.55 -3.15
CA PHE A 47 -12.40 12.33 -3.74
C PHE A 47 -13.38 12.69 -4.87
N ILE A 48 -13.17 12.10 -6.04
CA ILE A 48 -14.06 12.24 -7.21
C ILE A 48 -14.80 10.93 -7.47
N LEU A 49 -16.04 11.04 -7.95
CA LEU A 49 -16.80 9.88 -8.38
C LEU A 49 -16.15 9.33 -9.67
N GLY A 50 -15.70 8.07 -9.64
CA GLY A 50 -15.24 7.34 -10.81
C GLY A 50 -16.42 6.92 -11.69
N ALA A 51 -16.12 6.49 -12.93
CA ALA A 51 -17.15 5.99 -13.82
C ALA A 51 -17.86 4.79 -13.19
N ASP A 52 -19.19 4.85 -13.12
CA ASP A 52 -20.01 3.71 -12.72
C ASP A 52 -19.95 2.66 -13.83
N LEU A 53 -18.98 1.75 -13.70
CA LEU A 53 -18.78 0.62 -14.62
C LEU A 53 -20.02 -0.29 -14.67
N GLN A 54 -20.90 -0.26 -13.66
CA GLN A 54 -22.14 -1.01 -13.67
C GLN A 54 -23.21 -0.29 -14.48
N ALA A 55 -23.45 1.01 -14.26
CA ALA A 55 -24.32 1.79 -15.14
C ALA A 55 -23.85 1.73 -16.61
N PHE A 56 -22.53 1.72 -16.84
CA PHE A 56 -21.95 1.47 -18.15
C PHE A 56 -22.26 0.05 -18.66
N LYS A 57 -22.00 -0.99 -17.88
CA LYS A 57 -22.33 -2.39 -18.25
C LYS A 57 -23.83 -2.63 -18.44
N GLU A 58 -24.70 -1.93 -17.72
CA GLU A 58 -26.15 -2.03 -17.86
C GLU A 58 -26.65 -1.27 -19.09
N ALA A 59 -26.13 -0.06 -19.34
CA ALA A 59 -26.48 0.74 -20.50
C ALA A 59 -25.95 0.16 -21.81
N TYR A 60 -24.76 -0.46 -21.80
CA TYR A 60 -24.11 -1.00 -23.00
C TYR A 60 -24.16 -2.52 -23.11
N GLY A 61 -24.46 -3.24 -22.02
CA GLY A 61 -24.62 -4.70 -22.00
C GLY A 61 -26.07 -5.18 -22.17
N ARG A 62 -27.06 -4.27 -22.12
CA ARG A 62 -28.47 -4.59 -22.43
C ARG A 62 -28.84 -4.02 -23.80
N SER A 63 -29.53 -4.80 -24.63
CA SER A 63 -30.05 -4.25 -25.90
C SER A 63 -31.15 -3.23 -25.59
N ARG A 64 -31.23 -2.15 -26.38
CA ARG A 64 -32.24 -1.06 -26.20
C ARG A 64 -33.69 -1.60 -26.17
N GLY A 65 -33.93 -2.79 -26.72
CA GLY A 65 -35.23 -3.47 -26.67
C GLY A 65 -35.58 -4.04 -25.29
N VAL A 66 -34.60 -4.56 -24.54
CA VAL A 66 -34.82 -5.13 -23.19
C VAL A 66 -35.18 -4.04 -22.18
N LEU A 67 -34.49 -2.90 -22.24
CA LEU A 67 -34.77 -1.75 -21.38
C LEU A 67 -36.16 -1.15 -21.64
N ARG A 68 -36.61 -1.16 -22.90
CA ARG A 68 -37.99 -0.75 -23.25
C ARG A 68 -39.02 -1.74 -22.75
N TRP A 69 -38.73 -3.05 -22.79
CA TRP A 69 -39.69 -4.05 -22.35
C TRP A 69 -39.90 -4.02 -20.84
N GLU A 70 -38.82 -3.92 -20.05
CA GLU A 70 -38.91 -3.77 -18.58
C GLU A 70 -39.67 -2.50 -18.16
N ALA A 71 -39.46 -1.38 -18.87
CA ALA A 71 -40.18 -0.14 -18.59
C ALA A 71 -41.69 -0.24 -18.89
N ILE A 72 -42.07 -0.95 -19.96
CA ILE A 72 -43.48 -1.18 -20.28
C ILE A 72 -44.10 -2.20 -19.31
N GLU A 73 -43.36 -3.22 -18.88
CA GLU A 73 -43.83 -4.20 -17.89
C GLU A 73 -44.07 -3.55 -16.51
N GLN A 74 -43.17 -2.65 -16.08
CA GLN A 74 -43.37 -1.85 -14.86
C GLN A 74 -44.58 -0.91 -15.00
N ALA A 75 -44.76 -0.27 -16.15
CA ALA A 75 -45.94 0.55 -16.42
C ALA A 75 -47.24 -0.27 -16.39
N LEU A 76 -47.25 -1.48 -16.97
CA LEU A 76 -48.39 -2.39 -16.96
C LEU A 76 -48.70 -2.93 -15.55
N SER A 77 -47.67 -3.22 -14.74
CA SER A 77 -47.85 -3.63 -13.34
C SER A 77 -48.47 -2.53 -12.49
N LEU A 78 -48.14 -1.27 -12.73
CA LEU A 78 -48.73 -0.12 -12.04
C LEU A 78 -50.18 0.12 -12.50
N MET A 79 -50.47 -0.03 -13.80
CA MET A 79 -51.83 0.03 -14.34
C MET A 79 -52.73 -1.08 -13.76
N ASN A 80 -52.20 -2.31 -13.64
CA ASN A 80 -52.92 -3.46 -13.07
C ASN A 80 -53.11 -3.36 -11.54
N ALA A 81 -52.27 -2.60 -10.83
CA ALA A 81 -52.43 -2.31 -9.41
C ALA A 81 -53.49 -1.24 -9.11
N GLY A 82 -54.24 -0.77 -10.12
CA GLY A 82 -55.37 0.15 -9.96
C GLY A 82 -55.01 1.63 -10.05
N ALA A 83 -53.80 1.99 -10.50
CA ALA A 83 -53.38 3.37 -10.70
C ALA A 83 -53.94 3.93 -12.03
N TYR A 84 -55.22 4.28 -12.06
CA TYR A 84 -55.86 4.94 -13.21
C TYR A 84 -55.89 6.47 -12.98
N GLY A 85 -54.85 7.18 -13.44
CA GLY A 85 -54.82 8.65 -13.44
C GLY A 85 -53.44 9.22 -13.78
N ALA A 86 -53.39 10.37 -14.46
CA ALA A 86 -52.15 11.09 -14.76
C ALA A 86 -51.38 11.48 -13.48
N GLU A 87 -52.11 11.64 -12.38
CA GLU A 87 -51.64 11.95 -11.04
C GLU A 87 -50.80 10.83 -10.42
N SER A 88 -51.07 9.57 -10.76
CA SER A 88 -50.31 8.42 -10.24
C SER A 88 -48.94 8.29 -10.92
N LEU A 89 -48.87 8.58 -12.22
CA LEU A 89 -47.60 8.71 -12.95
C LEU A 89 -46.80 9.91 -12.43
N GLU A 90 -47.46 11.03 -12.15
CA GLU A 90 -46.83 12.22 -11.56
C GLU A 90 -46.25 11.94 -10.17
N ILE A 91 -46.95 11.15 -9.33
CA ILE A 91 -46.47 10.72 -8.02
C ILE A 91 -45.26 9.77 -8.16
N VAL A 92 -45.27 8.81 -9.10
CA VAL A 92 -44.11 7.93 -9.36
C VAL A 92 -42.93 8.73 -9.88
N LEU A 93 -43.14 9.65 -10.83
CA LEU A 93 -42.10 10.55 -11.33
C LEU A 93 -41.58 11.48 -10.23
N ALA A 94 -42.43 11.93 -9.31
CA ALA A 94 -42.03 12.71 -8.15
C ALA A 94 -41.22 11.89 -7.13
N PHE A 95 -41.57 10.62 -6.91
CA PHE A 95 -40.78 9.69 -6.10
C PHE A 95 -39.44 9.39 -6.75
N ASP A 96 -39.39 9.10 -8.05
CA ASP A 96 -38.15 8.90 -8.80
C ASP A 96 -37.29 10.17 -8.80
N HIS A 97 -37.90 11.33 -8.98
CA HIS A 97 -37.21 12.61 -8.87
C HIS A 97 -36.66 12.82 -7.46
N GLN A 98 -37.43 12.50 -6.43
CA GLN A 98 -37.01 12.62 -5.03
C GLN A 98 -35.92 11.62 -4.68
N ILE A 99 -36.00 10.37 -5.17
CA ILE A 99 -34.97 9.34 -5.01
C ILE A 99 -33.70 9.78 -5.74
N THR A 100 -33.80 10.26 -6.97
CA THR A 100 -32.67 10.75 -7.77
C THR A 100 -32.02 11.97 -7.12
N LYS A 101 -32.83 12.92 -6.65
CA LYS A 101 -32.37 14.11 -5.91
C LYS A 101 -31.71 13.73 -4.58
N ASN A 102 -32.27 12.78 -3.85
CA ASN A 102 -31.68 12.27 -2.61
C ASN A 102 -30.38 11.49 -2.88
N ARG A 103 -30.31 10.68 -3.95
CA ARG A 103 -29.08 10.01 -4.40
C ARG A 103 -28.01 11.03 -4.78
N TRP A 104 -28.35 12.06 -5.54
CA TRP A 104 -27.44 13.14 -5.92
C TRP A 104 -26.94 13.92 -4.68
N ARG A 105 -27.84 14.29 -3.76
CA ARG A 105 -27.46 14.97 -2.50
C ARG A 105 -26.55 14.11 -1.63
N SER A 106 -26.81 12.81 -1.56
CA SER A 106 -25.97 11.86 -0.83
C SER A 106 -24.61 11.68 -1.50
N GLN A 107 -24.56 11.58 -2.84
CA GLN A 107 -23.32 11.48 -3.62
C GLN A 107 -22.41 12.71 -3.44
N GLN A 108 -22.97 13.90 -3.19
CA GLN A 108 -22.17 15.10 -2.91
C GLN A 108 -21.47 15.08 -1.54
N ARG A 109 -22.03 14.37 -0.57
CA ARG A 109 -21.49 14.30 0.82
C ARG A 109 -20.50 13.16 1.01
N VAL A 110 -20.61 12.12 0.19
CA VAL A 110 -19.71 10.96 0.20
C VAL A 110 -18.22 11.34 0.11
N PRO A 111 -17.78 12.19 -0.83
CA PRO A 111 -16.37 12.61 -0.89
C PRO A 111 -15.84 13.20 0.42
N VAL A 112 -16.65 14.01 1.11
CA VAL A 112 -16.29 14.66 2.37
C VAL A 112 -16.20 13.63 3.49
N ALA A 113 -17.11 12.66 3.52
CA ALA A 113 -17.06 11.56 4.47
C ALA A 113 -15.80 10.68 4.25
N LEU A 114 -15.48 10.35 2.99
CA LEU A 114 -14.27 9.59 2.65
C LEU A 114 -12.99 10.31 3.08
N GLU A 115 -12.90 11.62 2.85
CA GLU A 115 -11.81 12.46 3.34
C GLU A 115 -11.70 12.42 4.86
N GLY A 116 -12.84 12.55 5.56
CA GLY A 116 -12.89 12.47 7.02
C GLY A 116 -12.41 11.13 7.58
N PHE A 117 -12.92 10.02 7.04
CA PHE A 117 -12.49 8.67 7.45
C PHE A 117 -11.00 8.46 7.21
N PHE A 118 -10.53 8.82 6.01
CA PHE A 118 -9.13 8.71 5.64
C PHE A 118 -8.20 9.49 6.58
N ASN A 119 -8.49 10.79 6.79
CA ASN A 119 -7.67 11.65 7.63
C ASN A 119 -7.67 11.19 9.08
N ALA A 120 -8.84 10.83 9.62
CA ALA A 120 -8.98 10.30 10.97
C ALA A 120 -8.20 9.00 11.16
N ARG A 121 -8.28 8.08 10.20
CA ARG A 121 -7.54 6.82 10.24
C ARG A 121 -6.03 7.06 10.18
N LEU A 122 -5.57 7.90 9.26
CA LEU A 122 -4.14 8.19 9.13
C LEU A 122 -3.58 8.80 10.42
N ASP A 123 -4.28 9.74 11.03
CA ASP A 123 -3.87 10.32 12.31
C ASP A 123 -3.89 9.28 13.45
N ALA A 124 -4.93 8.44 13.50
CA ALA A 124 -5.01 7.34 14.46
C ALA A 124 -3.83 6.36 14.36
N LEU A 125 -3.36 6.04 13.16
CA LEU A 125 -2.18 5.18 12.95
C LEU A 125 -0.92 5.81 13.52
N TYR A 126 -0.70 7.12 13.28
CA TYR A 126 0.44 7.83 13.86
C TYR A 126 0.37 7.89 15.40
N ASN A 127 -0.82 8.08 15.96
CA ASN A 127 -1.03 8.10 17.41
C ASN A 127 -0.91 6.73 18.07
N TYR A 128 -1.27 5.67 17.34
CA TYR A 128 -1.20 4.28 17.80
C TYR A 128 0.24 3.76 17.77
N TYR A 129 0.91 3.84 16.62
CA TYR A 129 2.26 3.29 16.44
C TYR A 129 3.36 4.19 17.02
N ARG A 130 3.14 5.50 17.14
CA ARG A 130 4.10 6.49 17.68
C ARG A 130 5.52 6.27 17.16
N PRO A 131 5.72 6.26 15.83
CA PRO A 131 7.04 6.03 15.24
C PRO A 131 8.02 7.12 15.73
N GLN A 132 9.28 6.75 15.92
CA GLN A 132 10.31 7.69 16.40
C GLN A 132 10.44 8.92 15.50
N ASN A 133 10.32 8.70 14.19
CA ASN A 133 10.30 9.75 13.18
C ASN A 133 8.98 9.68 12.41
N ARG A 134 8.31 10.83 12.25
CA ARG A 134 7.12 10.98 11.41
C ARG A 134 7.55 11.47 10.03
N PHE A 135 7.50 10.60 9.02
CA PHE A 135 7.87 10.96 7.65
C PHE A 135 6.72 11.55 6.83
N LEU A 136 5.48 11.52 7.30
CA LEU A 136 4.34 12.16 6.63
C LEU A 136 3.54 13.03 7.59
N THR A 137 3.33 14.30 7.23
CA THR A 137 2.57 15.27 8.03
C THR A 137 1.64 16.10 7.16
N PHE A 138 0.45 16.41 7.68
CA PHE A 138 -0.45 17.36 7.05
C PHE A 138 0.08 18.79 7.18
N ARG A 139 0.13 19.52 6.07
CA ARG A 139 0.50 20.94 6.06
C ARG A 139 -0.58 21.76 5.38
N HIS A 140 -1.19 22.64 6.16
CA HIS A 140 -2.05 23.68 5.61
C HIS A 140 -1.21 24.71 4.86
N THR A 141 -1.68 25.09 3.68
CA THR A 141 -1.04 26.09 2.83
C THR A 141 -1.57 27.49 3.10
N THR A 142 -2.77 27.58 3.69
CA THR A 142 -3.51 28.78 4.10
C THR A 142 -3.39 29.05 5.61
N SER A 143 -3.76 30.27 6.02
CA SER A 143 -3.75 30.66 7.43
C SER A 143 -4.85 29.95 8.23
N PRO A 144 -4.64 29.60 9.52
CA PRO A 144 -5.70 29.06 10.38
C PRO A 144 -6.99 29.89 10.41
N ILE A 145 -6.89 31.22 10.29
CA ILE A 145 -8.06 32.12 10.28
C ILE A 145 -8.90 31.91 9.00
N GLU A 146 -8.24 31.73 7.86
CA GLU A 146 -8.92 31.48 6.57
C GLU A 146 -9.59 30.11 6.58
N ILE A 147 -8.97 29.10 7.20
CA ILE A 147 -9.57 27.77 7.36
C ILE A 147 -10.89 27.85 8.13
N ILE A 148 -10.95 28.66 9.20
CA ILE A 148 -12.17 28.88 9.97
C ILE A 148 -13.22 29.62 9.13
N GLY A 149 -12.79 30.62 8.36
CA GLY A 149 -13.64 31.34 7.40
C GLY A 149 -14.26 30.41 6.34
N ASP A 150 -13.45 29.55 5.74
CA ASP A 150 -13.90 28.56 4.75
C ASP A 150 -14.88 27.55 5.38
N ALA A 151 -14.52 26.99 6.54
CA ALA A 151 -15.34 26.01 7.24
C ALA A 151 -16.71 26.58 7.66
N SER A 152 -16.73 27.80 8.21
CA SER A 152 -17.97 28.49 8.58
C SER A 152 -18.86 28.84 7.38
N SER A 153 -18.29 28.93 6.18
CA SER A 153 -18.99 29.21 4.93
C SER A 153 -19.41 27.95 4.17
N ASN A 154 -19.30 26.76 4.77
CA ASN A 154 -19.46 25.45 4.11
C ASN A 154 -18.55 25.27 2.87
N MET A 155 -17.45 26.02 2.78
CA MET A 155 -16.45 25.87 1.73
C MET A 155 -15.39 24.87 2.19
N ARG A 156 -14.86 24.09 1.24
CA ARG A 156 -13.71 23.23 1.53
C ARG A 156 -12.50 24.12 1.80
N PRO A 157 -11.79 23.94 2.93
CA PRO A 157 -10.63 24.74 3.24
C PRO A 157 -9.55 24.63 2.16
N GLY A 158 -9.08 25.79 1.70
CA GLY A 158 -7.91 25.90 0.86
C GLY A 158 -8.15 25.71 -0.64
N ARG A 159 -7.86 26.76 -1.41
CA ARG A 159 -7.46 26.63 -2.81
C ARG A 159 -5.97 26.34 -2.85
N ILE A 160 -5.56 25.29 -3.57
CA ILE A 160 -4.16 25.15 -3.97
C ILE A 160 -3.92 26.13 -5.12
N ASP A 161 -3.02 27.08 -4.91
CA ASP A 161 -2.36 27.82 -5.99
C ASP A 161 -0.94 27.28 -6.24
N SER A 162 -0.30 27.75 -7.31
CA SER A 162 1.05 27.31 -7.68
C SER A 162 2.12 27.64 -6.61
N SER A 163 1.86 28.62 -5.74
CA SER A 163 2.76 28.99 -4.64
C SER A 163 2.61 28.04 -3.45
N ALA A 164 1.39 27.55 -3.20
CA ALA A 164 1.04 26.58 -2.18
C ALA A 164 1.65 25.20 -2.47
N LEU A 165 1.73 24.81 -3.75
CA LEU A 165 2.37 23.56 -4.17
C LEU A 165 3.84 23.45 -3.77
N LYS A 166 4.57 24.57 -3.72
CA LYS A 166 5.99 24.58 -3.31
C LYS A 166 6.19 24.19 -1.83
N LYS A 167 5.14 24.26 -1.00
CA LYS A 167 5.18 23.92 0.42
C LYS A 167 4.89 22.44 0.69
N LEU A 168 4.54 21.69 -0.35
CA LEU A 168 4.11 20.30 -0.31
C LEU A 168 5.10 19.41 -1.07
N ASP A 169 5.31 18.20 -0.58
CA ASP A 169 6.11 17.19 -1.28
C ASP A 169 5.23 16.28 -2.13
N TYR A 170 4.01 16.00 -1.65
CA TYR A 170 3.06 15.13 -2.33
C TYR A 170 1.66 15.75 -2.37
N ILE A 171 0.96 15.49 -3.46
CA ILE A 171 -0.48 15.73 -3.58
C ILE A 171 -1.17 14.38 -3.52
N VAL A 172 -2.25 14.31 -2.75
CA VAL A 172 -3.08 13.11 -2.64
C VAL A 172 -4.48 13.46 -3.12
N TYR A 173 -5.02 12.65 -4.02
CA TYR A 173 -6.42 12.71 -4.42
C TYR A 173 -6.95 11.30 -4.62
N GLY A 174 -8.27 11.13 -4.62
CA GLY A 174 -8.87 9.81 -4.76
C GLY A 174 -10.02 9.78 -5.76
N SER A 175 -10.32 8.57 -6.24
CA SER A 175 -11.55 8.27 -6.96
C SER A 175 -12.28 7.12 -6.30
N PHE A 176 -13.61 7.12 -6.31
CA PHE A 176 -14.40 6.02 -5.74
C PHE A 176 -15.50 5.55 -6.69
N SER A 177 -15.88 4.28 -6.57
CA SER A 177 -17.04 3.70 -7.26
C SER A 177 -17.74 2.68 -6.36
N THR A 178 -19.03 2.47 -6.61
CA THR A 178 -19.84 1.48 -5.88
C THR A 178 -20.23 0.34 -6.81
N SER A 179 -20.23 -0.90 -6.32
CA SER A 179 -20.84 -2.03 -7.03
C SER A 179 -22.12 -2.47 -6.31
N GLU A 180 -23.26 -2.47 -7.00
CA GLU A 180 -24.56 -2.76 -6.37
C GLU A 180 -24.84 -4.27 -6.21
N ARG A 181 -24.14 -5.16 -6.91
CA ARG A 181 -24.39 -6.62 -6.88
C ARG A 181 -23.87 -7.37 -5.67
N ALA A 182 -23.04 -6.76 -4.83
CA ALA A 182 -22.55 -7.36 -3.59
C ALA A 182 -22.55 -6.28 -2.51
N LYS A 183 -23.51 -6.37 -1.57
CA LYS A 183 -23.56 -5.61 -0.29
C LYS A 183 -22.76 -4.30 -0.30
N ALA A 184 -23.26 -3.25 -0.97
CA ALA A 184 -22.69 -1.89 -0.96
C ALA A 184 -21.15 -1.83 -0.88
N GLN A 185 -20.46 -2.56 -1.76
CA GLN A 185 -18.99 -2.56 -1.80
C GLN A 185 -18.48 -1.32 -2.53
N TRP A 186 -17.61 -0.59 -1.83
CA TRP A 186 -16.90 0.59 -2.29
C TRP A 186 -15.52 0.19 -2.77
N ASN A 187 -15.15 0.73 -3.93
CA ASN A 187 -13.79 0.66 -4.46
C ASN A 187 -13.23 2.07 -4.42
N ILE A 188 -12.11 2.26 -3.73
CA ILE A 188 -11.41 3.54 -3.65
C ILE A 188 -10.02 3.38 -4.24
N PHE A 189 -9.65 4.30 -5.12
CA PHE A 189 -8.28 4.45 -5.61
C PHE A 189 -7.73 5.76 -5.07
N LEU A 190 -6.59 5.71 -4.40
CA LEU A 190 -5.87 6.87 -3.91
C LEU A 190 -4.62 7.07 -4.76
N TYR A 191 -4.49 8.25 -5.36
CA TYR A 191 -3.36 8.65 -6.17
C TYR A 191 -2.46 9.55 -5.32
N VAL A 192 -1.21 9.15 -5.17
CA VAL A 192 -0.18 9.91 -4.45
C VAL A 192 0.84 10.37 -5.47
N VAL A 193 0.89 11.67 -5.71
CA VAL A 193 1.73 12.28 -6.75
C VAL A 193 2.86 13.04 -6.07
N ASN A 194 4.10 12.70 -6.41
CA ASN A 194 5.26 13.50 -6.01
C ASN A 194 5.28 14.80 -6.81
N VAL A 195 5.25 15.95 -6.12
CA VAL A 195 5.15 17.28 -6.75
C VAL A 195 6.37 17.63 -7.58
N LYS A 196 7.55 17.08 -7.25
CA LYS A 196 8.81 17.44 -7.90
C LYS A 196 9.00 16.75 -9.25
N ASN A 197 8.56 15.50 -9.38
CA ASN A 197 8.82 14.68 -10.58
C ASN A 197 7.56 14.07 -11.21
N GLY A 198 6.37 14.23 -10.61
CA GLY A 198 5.11 13.71 -11.13
C GLY A 198 4.93 12.20 -10.99
N VAL A 199 5.88 11.48 -10.38
CA VAL A 199 5.77 10.03 -10.19
C VAL A 199 4.59 9.76 -9.26
N THR A 200 3.73 8.81 -9.68
CA THR A 200 2.47 8.52 -9.00
C THR A 200 2.46 7.10 -8.45
N ARG A 201 2.02 6.94 -7.20
CA ARG A 201 1.64 5.65 -6.61
C ARG A 201 0.13 5.59 -6.47
N ILE A 202 -0.43 4.43 -6.80
CA ILE A 202 -1.87 4.18 -6.72
C ILE A 202 -2.10 3.13 -5.64
N LEU A 203 -2.92 3.47 -4.65
CA LEU A 203 -3.35 2.58 -3.58
C LEU A 203 -4.82 2.22 -3.78
N LYS A 204 -5.22 1.00 -3.45
CA LYS A 204 -6.58 0.52 -3.68
C LYS A 204 -7.20 -0.01 -2.39
N GLY A 205 -8.37 0.49 -2.05
CA GLY A 205 -9.19 0.02 -0.93
C GLY A 205 -10.51 -0.56 -1.42
N GLU A 206 -10.96 -1.63 -0.77
CA GLU A 206 -12.25 -2.27 -1.02
C GLU A 206 -12.94 -2.55 0.32
N GLY A 207 -14.27 -2.49 0.34
CA GLY A 207 -15.06 -2.80 1.54
C GLY A 207 -16.31 -1.93 1.64
N ASP A 208 -16.88 -1.78 2.83
CA ASP A 208 -17.81 -0.68 3.07
C ASP A 208 -17.09 0.68 2.99
N THR A 209 -17.85 1.78 3.05
CA THR A 209 -17.33 3.15 2.91
C THR A 209 -16.15 3.43 3.84
N GLN A 210 -16.23 3.03 5.11
CA GLN A 210 -15.19 3.30 6.10
C GLN A 210 -14.02 2.34 5.92
N SER A 211 -14.29 1.03 5.78
CA SER A 211 -13.26 0.02 5.59
C SER A 211 -12.39 0.28 4.35
N ALA A 212 -12.99 0.74 3.25
CA ALA A 212 -12.26 1.09 2.04
C ALA A 212 -11.36 2.33 2.24
N ALA A 213 -11.85 3.35 2.96
CA ALA A 213 -11.07 4.54 3.30
C ALA A 213 -9.92 4.20 4.28
N ASP A 214 -10.20 3.37 5.28
CA ASP A 214 -9.22 2.93 6.26
C ASP A 214 -8.11 2.11 5.60
N SER A 215 -8.46 1.26 4.64
CA SER A 215 -7.51 0.44 3.88
C SER A 215 -6.50 1.27 3.09
N VAL A 216 -6.93 2.32 2.39
CA VAL A 216 -5.99 3.19 1.66
C VAL A 216 -5.16 4.07 2.61
N ALA A 217 -5.70 4.45 3.78
CA ALA A 217 -4.93 5.14 4.82
C ALA A 217 -3.84 4.24 5.43
N ASP A 218 -4.16 2.98 5.74
CA ASP A 218 -3.21 1.97 6.21
C ASP A 218 -2.08 1.75 5.21
N GLN A 219 -2.43 1.66 3.92
CA GLN A 219 -1.45 1.53 2.84
C GLN A 219 -0.57 2.77 2.71
N LEU A 220 -1.13 3.98 2.80
CA LEU A 220 -0.34 5.21 2.73
C LEU A 220 0.62 5.32 3.92
N PHE A 221 0.13 4.99 5.12
CA PHE A 221 0.97 4.95 6.31
C PHE A 221 2.14 3.99 6.12
N LYS A 222 1.89 2.76 5.65
CA LYS A 222 2.95 1.77 5.38
C LYS A 222 3.91 2.19 4.29
N LEU A 223 3.41 2.85 3.23
CA LEU A 223 4.25 3.36 2.15
C LEU A 223 5.30 4.35 2.66
N PHE A 224 4.91 5.25 3.57
CA PHE A 224 5.82 6.27 4.08
C PHE A 224 6.60 5.86 5.33
N GLN A 225 5.98 5.10 6.24
CA GLN A 225 6.55 4.76 7.55
C GLN A 225 7.16 3.37 7.62
N GLY A 226 6.82 2.48 6.68
CA GLY A 226 7.32 1.11 6.70
C GLY A 226 8.84 1.07 6.61
N THR A 227 9.45 0.15 7.37
CA THR A 227 10.89 -0.09 7.29
C THR A 227 11.28 -0.43 5.86
N THR A 228 12.20 0.36 5.31
CA THR A 228 12.85 0.10 4.03
C THR A 228 14.28 -0.34 4.29
N PHE A 229 14.74 -1.35 3.55
CA PHE A 229 16.08 -1.89 3.71
C PHE A 229 17.04 -1.37 2.63
N PRO A 230 18.31 -1.13 2.96
CA PRO A 230 18.91 -1.30 4.28
C PRO A 230 18.48 -0.20 5.28
N SER A 231 18.22 -0.59 6.53
CA SER A 231 17.82 0.31 7.61
C SER A 231 18.91 0.42 8.67
N LYS A 232 18.97 1.55 9.39
CA LYS A 232 19.95 1.78 10.46
C LYS A 232 19.26 2.03 11.79
N ILE A 233 19.50 1.15 12.76
CA ILE A 233 18.93 1.22 14.09
C ILE A 233 20.01 1.65 15.08
N LYS A 234 19.80 2.78 15.75
CA LYS A 234 20.70 3.24 16.82
C LYS A 234 20.37 2.53 18.13
N TYR A 235 21.36 1.99 18.81
CA TYR A 235 21.19 1.31 20.09
C TYR A 235 22.38 1.50 21.04
N GLY A 236 22.12 1.43 22.35
CA GLY A 236 23.15 1.62 23.38
C GLY A 236 23.84 2.99 23.31
N ARG A 237 25.10 3.06 23.76
CA ARG A 237 25.93 4.28 23.74
C ARG A 237 26.47 4.57 22.34
N GLY A 238 25.58 4.90 21.39
CA GLY A 238 25.94 5.38 20.05
C GLY A 238 26.32 4.29 19.04
N LYS A 239 26.01 3.01 19.32
CA LYS A 239 26.19 1.95 18.32
C LYS A 239 25.05 2.00 17.29
N THR A 240 25.35 1.59 16.08
CA THR A 240 24.37 1.47 14.99
C THR A 240 24.41 0.04 14.48
N LEU A 241 23.24 -0.57 14.31
CA LEU A 241 23.04 -1.85 13.64
C LEU A 241 22.46 -1.56 12.27
N THR A 242 23.06 -2.05 11.19
CA THR A 242 22.45 -1.96 9.87
C THR A 242 21.71 -3.26 9.60
N VAL A 243 20.41 -3.19 9.34
CA VAL A 243 19.63 -4.33 8.86
C VAL A 243 19.60 -4.24 7.34
N LEU A 244 20.14 -5.24 6.66
CA LEU A 244 20.32 -5.27 5.22
C LEU A 244 19.06 -5.75 4.49
N THR A 245 18.34 -6.70 5.08
CA THR A 245 17.07 -7.22 4.56
C THR A 245 16.31 -8.01 5.61
N SER A 246 15.04 -8.28 5.34
CA SER A 246 14.15 -9.19 6.05
C SER A 246 13.40 -10.03 5.04
N ASP A 247 13.47 -11.34 5.15
CA ASP A 247 12.87 -12.24 4.18
C ASP A 247 12.51 -13.61 4.79
N VAL A 248 11.92 -14.49 3.99
CA VAL A 248 11.45 -15.81 4.40
C VAL A 248 11.93 -16.88 3.41
N ILE A 249 12.46 -17.97 3.94
CA ILE A 249 12.61 -19.22 3.20
C ILE A 249 11.25 -19.91 3.21
N ASP A 250 10.55 -19.93 2.08
CA ASP A 250 9.31 -20.67 1.88
C ASP A 250 9.60 -21.97 1.11
N SER A 251 9.49 -23.10 1.79
CA SER A 251 9.58 -24.42 1.18
C SER A 251 8.21 -24.87 0.68
N TYR A 252 8.15 -25.77 -0.31
CA TYR A 252 6.87 -26.30 -0.79
C TYR A 252 6.13 -27.13 0.29
N ALA A 253 6.89 -27.83 1.13
CA ALA A 253 6.40 -28.65 2.25
C ALA A 253 7.20 -28.36 3.52
N ALA A 254 6.77 -28.89 4.66
CA ALA A 254 7.54 -28.80 5.90
C ALA A 254 8.86 -29.57 5.76
N VAL A 255 9.98 -28.85 5.83
CA VAL A 255 11.33 -29.41 5.72
C VAL A 255 12.08 -29.24 7.02
N ARG A 256 13.14 -30.04 7.21
CA ARG A 256 14.01 -29.86 8.36
C ARG A 256 14.66 -28.48 8.31
N LEU A 257 14.69 -27.82 9.47
CA LEU A 257 15.15 -26.45 9.57
C LEU A 257 16.65 -26.28 9.36
N ASP A 258 17.47 -27.33 9.46
CA ASP A 258 18.92 -27.26 9.19
C ASP A 258 19.22 -26.94 7.73
N HIS A 259 18.39 -27.40 6.79
CA HIS A 259 18.52 -27.04 5.39
C HIS A 259 18.14 -25.58 5.15
N SER A 260 16.96 -25.16 5.63
CA SER A 260 16.50 -23.76 5.50
C SER A 260 17.43 -22.77 6.18
N TYR A 261 18.04 -23.17 7.31
CA TYR A 261 19.03 -22.37 8.02
C TYR A 261 20.27 -22.10 7.16
N LYS A 262 20.81 -23.13 6.50
CA LYS A 262 21.95 -22.95 5.58
C LYS A 262 21.62 -22.00 4.44
N LEU A 263 20.42 -22.11 3.86
CA LEU A 263 19.96 -21.20 2.82
C LEU A 263 19.89 -19.75 3.33
N ALA A 264 19.38 -19.53 4.55
CA ALA A 264 19.33 -18.20 5.16
C ALA A 264 20.74 -17.64 5.42
N THR A 265 21.69 -18.47 5.87
CA THR A 265 23.09 -18.07 6.04
C THR A 265 23.71 -17.66 4.71
N TRP A 266 23.57 -18.47 3.65
CA TRP A 266 24.09 -18.14 2.33
C TRP A 266 23.47 -16.86 1.76
N ALA A 267 22.16 -16.66 1.96
CA ALA A 267 21.48 -15.44 1.52
C ALA A 267 22.05 -14.18 2.21
N CYS A 268 22.43 -14.28 3.48
CA CYS A 268 23.10 -13.17 4.17
C CYS A 268 24.56 -13.00 3.75
N ASP A 269 25.30 -14.09 3.56
CA ASP A 269 26.68 -14.06 3.07
C ASP A 269 26.76 -13.39 1.69
N ASP A 270 25.82 -13.67 0.79
CA ASP A 270 25.70 -13.04 -0.55
C ASP A 270 25.49 -11.52 -0.48
N LEU A 271 24.96 -11.01 0.64
CA LEU A 271 24.77 -9.59 0.91
C LEU A 271 25.96 -8.96 1.67
N ASN A 272 27.06 -9.70 1.86
CA ASN A 272 28.17 -9.36 2.78
C ASN A 272 27.69 -9.08 4.21
N GLY A 273 26.64 -9.77 4.63
CA GLY A 273 26.09 -9.69 5.98
C GLY A 273 26.14 -11.03 6.70
N ARG A 274 25.47 -11.09 7.84
CA ARG A 274 25.33 -12.29 8.66
C ARG A 274 23.94 -12.35 9.27
N LEU A 275 23.57 -13.52 9.79
CA LEU A 275 22.40 -13.66 10.64
C LEU A 275 22.59 -12.86 11.96
N PRO A 276 21.52 -12.27 12.52
CA PRO A 276 21.60 -11.52 13.77
C PRO A 276 21.84 -12.46 14.96
N THR A 277 22.47 -11.92 15.99
CA THR A 277 22.44 -12.53 17.32
C THR A 277 21.05 -12.40 17.95
N GLU A 278 20.73 -13.21 18.96
CA GLU A 278 19.45 -13.09 19.69
C GLU A 278 19.24 -11.68 20.28
N ARG A 279 20.32 -11.04 20.74
CA ARG A 279 20.27 -9.66 21.25
C ARG A 279 19.96 -8.64 20.15
N GLU A 280 20.57 -8.78 18.98
CA GLU A 280 20.28 -7.90 17.83
C GLU A 280 18.86 -8.10 17.33
N LEU A 281 18.37 -9.35 17.29
CA LEU A 281 16.99 -9.66 16.97
C LEU A 281 16.01 -8.93 17.90
N ALA A 282 16.27 -8.92 19.22
CA ALA A 282 15.45 -8.19 20.18
C ALA A 282 15.51 -6.66 20.00
N ILE A 283 16.65 -6.11 19.55
CA ILE A 283 16.79 -4.68 19.23
C ILE A 283 15.96 -4.35 17.98
N ILE A 284 16.00 -5.20 16.95
CA ILE A 284 15.24 -5.06 15.71
C ILE A 284 13.73 -5.14 16.00
N ASP A 285 13.29 -6.09 16.82
CA ASP A 285 11.89 -6.23 17.24
C ASP A 285 11.38 -5.00 17.96
N ARG A 286 12.18 -4.48 18.89
CA ARG A 286 11.84 -3.26 19.64
C ARG A 286 11.73 -2.03 18.73
N ALA A 287 12.53 -1.94 17.68
CA ALA A 287 12.41 -0.86 16.70
C ALA A 287 11.12 -1.01 15.89
N GLY A 288 10.70 -2.24 15.60
CA GLY A 288 9.43 -2.56 14.93
C GLY A 288 9.35 -2.10 13.47
N ASP A 289 8.26 -2.47 12.80
CA ASP A 289 8.07 -2.26 11.35
C ASP A 289 8.03 -0.78 10.92
N TYR A 290 7.97 0.15 11.86
CA TYR A 290 7.89 1.60 11.61
C TYR A 290 9.01 2.41 12.29
N GLY A 291 10.03 1.73 12.83
CA GLY A 291 11.20 2.34 13.45
C GLY A 291 12.52 1.93 12.80
N GLY A 292 12.46 1.35 11.60
CA GLY A 292 13.62 0.77 10.92
C GLY A 292 13.92 -0.67 11.32
N GLY A 293 13.08 -1.30 12.15
CA GLY A 293 13.18 -2.69 12.54
C GLY A 293 12.12 -3.57 11.88
N VAL A 294 11.87 -4.72 12.49
CA VAL A 294 10.86 -5.70 12.05
C VAL A 294 10.19 -6.29 13.27
N THR A 295 8.87 -6.23 13.33
CA THR A 295 8.11 -6.84 14.42
C THR A 295 8.08 -8.36 14.24
N LEU A 296 8.51 -9.11 15.25
CA LEU A 296 8.57 -10.57 15.16
C LEU A 296 7.18 -11.21 15.27
N ASN A 297 6.26 -10.56 15.98
CA ASN A 297 4.88 -11.02 16.17
C ASN A 297 3.98 -10.60 15.01
N ALA A 298 4.23 -11.10 13.81
CA ALA A 298 3.25 -10.99 12.74
C ALA A 298 2.05 -11.90 13.05
N LYS A 299 0.82 -11.39 12.91
CA LYS A 299 -0.48 -12.03 13.24
C LYS A 299 -0.78 -13.38 12.53
N PHE A 300 0.19 -13.96 11.84
CA PHE A 300 0.03 -15.19 11.08
C PHE A 300 0.44 -16.38 11.95
N GLN A 301 -0.51 -17.26 12.20
CA GLN A 301 -0.44 -18.41 13.12
C GLN A 301 0.51 -19.53 12.69
N ASP A 302 1.39 -19.29 11.71
CA ASP A 302 2.20 -20.32 11.07
C ASP A 302 3.70 -19.96 10.94
N HIS A 303 4.14 -18.82 11.48
CA HIS A 303 5.51 -18.31 11.28
C HIS A 303 6.26 -18.06 12.60
N TYR A 304 6.81 -19.12 13.18
CA TYR A 304 7.37 -19.05 14.54
C TYR A 304 8.90 -19.08 14.64
N TYR A 305 9.61 -19.24 13.52
CA TYR A 305 11.05 -19.48 13.53
C TYR A 305 11.82 -18.36 12.83
N TRP A 306 12.82 -17.82 13.53
CA TRP A 306 13.78 -16.84 13.01
C TRP A 306 15.19 -17.38 13.07
N ALA A 307 15.91 -17.36 11.94
CA ALA A 307 17.31 -17.76 11.88
C ALA A 307 18.19 -16.75 12.65
N LEU A 308 19.08 -17.27 13.49
CA LEU A 308 20.05 -16.51 14.28
C LEU A 308 21.48 -16.94 13.93
N SER A 309 22.47 -16.13 14.28
CA SER A 309 23.88 -16.53 14.27
C SER A 309 24.13 -17.76 15.15
N ASN A 310 25.29 -18.42 14.96
CA ASN A 310 25.77 -19.53 15.79
C ASN A 310 24.94 -20.83 15.72
N ASP A 311 24.39 -21.16 14.54
CA ASP A 311 23.58 -22.37 14.31
C ASP A 311 22.36 -22.44 15.25
N GLN A 312 21.65 -21.32 15.37
CA GLN A 312 20.49 -21.18 16.23
C GLN A 312 19.26 -20.67 15.48
N ILE A 313 18.09 -21.09 15.96
CA ILE A 313 16.79 -20.62 15.51
C ILE A 313 16.00 -20.17 16.73
N TYR A 314 15.51 -18.94 16.68
CA TYR A 314 14.62 -18.39 17.69
C TYR A 314 13.18 -18.86 17.42
N ALA A 315 12.61 -19.58 18.39
CA ALA A 315 11.21 -20.00 18.36
C ALA A 315 10.33 -19.02 19.14
N LEU A 316 9.49 -18.26 18.44
CA LEU A 316 8.62 -17.22 19.04
C LEU A 316 7.61 -17.78 20.05
N THR A 317 7.04 -18.95 19.77
CA THR A 317 6.08 -19.62 20.68
C THR A 317 6.70 -19.97 22.02
N MET A 318 7.98 -20.38 22.00
CA MET A 318 8.72 -20.82 23.17
C MET A 318 9.58 -19.69 23.77
N ARG A 319 9.72 -18.56 23.05
CA ARG A 319 10.60 -17.43 23.37
C ARG A 319 12.02 -17.88 23.71
N LYS A 320 12.56 -18.82 22.93
CA LYS A 320 13.86 -19.43 23.18
C LYS A 320 14.55 -19.86 21.88
N SER A 321 15.88 -19.84 21.90
CA SER A 321 16.74 -20.32 20.82
C SER A 321 17.07 -21.81 20.94
N PHE A 322 17.02 -22.51 19.81
CA PHE A 322 17.33 -23.95 19.69
C PHE A 322 18.27 -24.20 18.51
N SER A 323 18.97 -25.34 18.52
CA SER A 323 19.65 -25.79 17.30
C SER A 323 18.61 -26.18 16.24
N PRO A 324 18.87 -25.95 14.93
CA PRO A 324 17.94 -26.29 13.85
C PRO A 324 17.46 -27.75 13.87
N ASN A 325 18.29 -28.67 14.37
CA ASN A 325 17.98 -30.10 14.44
C ASN A 325 17.05 -30.49 15.61
N GLN A 326 16.81 -29.59 16.55
CA GLN A 326 15.98 -29.85 17.75
C GLN A 326 14.52 -29.42 17.57
N LEU A 327 14.21 -28.77 16.46
CA LEU A 327 12.90 -28.20 16.17
C LEU A 327 12.15 -29.06 15.15
N ASN A 328 10.82 -29.01 15.23
CA ASN A 328 9.98 -29.67 14.24
C ASN A 328 10.20 -29.05 12.85
N PRO A 329 10.12 -29.87 11.79
CA PRO A 329 10.11 -29.37 10.42
C PRO A 329 9.10 -28.23 10.24
N SER A 330 9.49 -27.24 9.45
CA SER A 330 8.66 -26.09 9.13
C SER A 330 8.70 -25.81 7.65
N ARG A 331 7.59 -25.32 7.12
CA ARG A 331 7.54 -24.81 5.76
C ARG A 331 8.28 -23.48 5.65
N TRP A 332 8.23 -22.67 6.71
CA TRP A 332 8.76 -21.32 6.73
C TRP A 332 9.88 -21.15 7.76
N LEU A 333 10.95 -20.49 7.35
CA LEU A 333 11.98 -19.94 8.25
C LEU A 333 12.24 -18.49 7.87
N ARG A 334 11.97 -17.57 8.81
CA ARG A 334 12.27 -16.14 8.59
C ARG A 334 13.74 -15.87 8.89
N TYR A 335 14.32 -14.90 8.21
CA TYR A 335 15.68 -14.47 8.47
C TYR A 335 15.83 -12.97 8.26
N LEU A 336 16.82 -12.41 8.95
CA LEU A 336 17.28 -11.04 8.80
C LEU A 336 18.77 -11.12 8.47
N CYS A 337 19.24 -10.18 7.67
CA CYS A 337 20.67 -10.01 7.46
C CYS A 337 21.12 -8.69 8.09
N VAL A 338 22.22 -8.73 8.84
CA VAL A 338 22.82 -7.56 9.49
C VAL A 338 24.30 -7.45 9.13
N ASP A 339 24.88 -6.27 9.29
CA ASP A 339 26.31 -6.01 9.06
C ASP A 339 27.24 -6.48 10.21
#